data_AF-A0A8T1Z9J7-F1
#
_entry.id   AF-A0A8T1Z9J7-F1
#
_cell.length_a   1.000
_cell.length_b   1.000
_cell.length_c   1.000
_cell.angle_alpha   90.00
_cell.angle_beta   90.00
_cell.angle_gamma   90.00
#
_symmetry.space_group_name_H-M   'P 1'
#
loop_
_entity.id
_entity.type
_entity.pdbx_description
1 polymer ?
#
loop_
_entity_poly.entity_id
_entity_poly.type
_entity_poly.pdbx_seq_one_letter_code
_entity_poly.pdbx_strand_id
1 'polypeptide(L)'
;MVEEGGRRRRSSQQLALLLLLLSIFLCFSVASPRAIPDSDLLEESVANSSSSVASLNASSSLVKLKEGSFADIIDRALEKEFNESDQNEVADPGSFNNSVAGQQAVLETVARVKSTKKNETKEDKRFQLHDVFNLNNDNRAEDTPTLIDRKDNVFIISNSKSKYPVLQLDLRLISDLVVVIVSATCGGIAFACAGQPVITGYLLAGSIIGPGGLNFISEMVQVETVAQFGVVFLLFALGLEFSTAKLKVVRSVAVLGGLLQILLFMFLCGITVSLCGGKHSEGVFVGAFLSMSSTAVVLKFLMEKNSTNSLHGQVTIGILILQDCAVGLLFALLPVLEGNSGIVHGMLSMGKVVVVLLSFLAVLSILSRTCIPWLLKLMVSLSSQTNELYQLAAVAFCLLVAWCSDKLGLSLELGSFAAGVMISTTDLAEHTLEQIEPIRNLFAALFLASIGMLVNVHFLWTHVDILLASVILVIIIKTTIVTTVVKGFGYNNKTALLVGISLAQIGEFAFVLLSRASNLHLIEGKLYLLLLGTTALSLVTTPLVFKMIPAVVHLGILLKWFSPDSTVEKGEIVRSESGKQRMILMSRQSHSS
;
A
#
# COMPACT_ATOMS: atom_id res chain seq x y z
N MET A 1 -36.69 29.62 24.43
CA MET A 1 -36.11 29.69 23.07
C MET A 1 -34.65 29.19 22.98
N VAL A 2 -33.75 29.46 23.95
CA VAL A 2 -32.35 28.97 23.87
C VAL A 2 -32.20 27.46 24.16
N GLU A 3 -32.95 26.89 25.12
CA GLU A 3 -32.86 25.46 25.45
C GLU A 3 -33.38 24.50 24.35
N GLU A 4 -34.45 24.87 23.64
CA GLU A 4 -35.00 24.02 22.56
C GLU A 4 -34.03 23.84 21.39
N GLY A 5 -33.22 24.86 21.11
CA GLY A 5 -32.14 24.77 20.13
C GLY A 5 -31.09 23.72 20.52
N GLY A 6 -30.72 23.67 21.81
CA GLY A 6 -29.81 22.66 22.34
C GLY A 6 -30.37 21.24 22.25
N ARG A 7 -31.66 21.05 22.58
CA ARG A 7 -32.33 19.74 22.53
C ARG A 7 -32.48 19.21 21.10
N ARG A 8 -32.88 20.05 20.13
CA ARG A 8 -32.90 19.67 18.71
C ARG A 8 -31.51 19.34 18.15
N ARG A 9 -30.47 20.06 18.56
CA ARG A 9 -29.09 19.81 18.10
C ARG A 9 -28.52 18.49 18.64
N ARG A 10 -28.75 18.17 19.92
CA ARG A 10 -28.42 16.84 20.49
C ARG A 10 -29.23 15.70 19.85
N SER A 11 -30.52 15.90 19.63
CA SER A 11 -31.37 14.92 18.94
C SER A 11 -30.88 14.65 17.51
N SER A 12 -30.51 15.68 16.75
CA SER A 12 -29.94 15.53 15.41
C SER A 12 -28.57 14.83 15.42
N GLN A 13 -27.71 15.08 16.41
CA GLN A 13 -26.44 14.38 16.57
C GLN A 13 -26.62 12.91 16.95
N GLN A 14 -27.56 12.60 17.85
CA GLN A 14 -27.90 11.20 18.18
C GLN A 14 -28.53 10.46 16.99
N LEU A 15 -29.39 11.12 16.22
CA LEU A 15 -29.95 10.54 14.99
C LEU A 15 -28.86 10.29 13.94
N ALA A 16 -27.88 11.18 13.80
CA ALA A 16 -26.75 10.99 12.89
C ALA A 16 -25.79 9.89 13.35
N LEU A 17 -25.53 9.76 14.66
CA LEU A 17 -24.77 8.65 15.22
C LEU A 17 -25.49 7.32 15.04
N LEU A 18 -26.81 7.30 15.26
CA LEU A 18 -27.66 6.14 15.00
C LEU A 18 -27.62 5.75 13.51
N LEU A 19 -27.68 6.72 12.59
CA LEU A 19 -27.59 6.47 11.15
C LEU A 19 -26.20 6.01 10.70
N LEU A 20 -25.11 6.44 11.35
CA LEU A 20 -23.77 5.91 11.11
C LEU A 20 -23.63 4.47 11.62
N LEU A 21 -24.13 4.19 12.83
CA LEU A 21 -24.18 2.81 13.35
C LEU A 21 -25.07 1.94 12.45
N LEU A 22 -26.19 2.44 11.96
CA LEU A 22 -27.07 1.74 11.03
C LEU A 22 -26.41 1.51 9.67
N SER A 23 -25.62 2.44 9.15
CA SER A 23 -24.92 2.25 7.86
C SER A 23 -23.74 1.28 7.97
N ILE A 24 -23.02 1.28 9.09
CA ILE A 24 -22.02 0.27 9.42
C ILE A 24 -22.69 -1.11 9.56
N PHE A 25 -23.84 -1.18 10.24
CA PHE A 25 -24.60 -2.42 10.44
C PHE A 25 -25.20 -2.94 9.12
N LEU A 26 -25.72 -2.07 8.25
CA LEU A 26 -26.19 -2.41 6.90
C LEU A 26 -25.05 -2.91 6.00
N CYS A 27 -23.84 -2.35 6.11
CA CYS A 27 -22.67 -2.88 5.41
C CYS A 27 -22.29 -4.29 5.91
N PHE A 28 -22.54 -4.61 7.18
CA PHE A 28 -22.41 -5.96 7.71
C PHE A 28 -23.54 -6.90 7.24
N SER A 29 -24.81 -6.45 7.23
CA SER A 29 -25.96 -7.30 6.90
C SER A 29 -26.10 -7.64 5.41
N VAL A 30 -25.58 -6.82 4.50
CA VAL A 30 -25.59 -7.12 3.05
C VAL A 30 -24.55 -8.21 2.68
N ALA A 31 -23.70 -8.65 3.62
CA ALA A 31 -22.70 -9.70 3.44
C ALA A 31 -23.24 -11.16 3.59
N SER A 32 -24.49 -11.43 3.18
CA SER A 32 -25.02 -12.77 2.89
C SER A 32 -26.37 -12.66 2.15
N PRO A 33 -26.79 -13.68 1.35
CA PRO A 33 -26.34 -15.07 1.37
C PRO A 33 -25.91 -15.64 0.00
N ARG A 34 -25.44 -16.90 0.00
CA ARG A 34 -25.43 -17.76 -1.20
C ARG A 34 -26.00 -19.12 -0.82
N ALA A 35 -27.01 -19.59 -1.53
CA ALA A 35 -27.80 -20.78 -1.20
C ALA A 35 -27.56 -21.94 -2.18
N ILE A 36 -27.71 -23.17 -1.69
CA ILE A 36 -27.93 -24.43 -2.43
C ILE A 36 -28.99 -25.24 -1.64
N PRO A 37 -29.92 -25.99 -2.28
CA PRO A 37 -31.27 -26.21 -1.73
C PRO A 37 -31.56 -27.65 -1.24
N ASP A 38 -32.76 -27.80 -0.62
CA ASP A 38 -33.70 -28.95 -0.55
C ASP A 38 -33.15 -30.40 -0.39
N SER A 39 -33.67 -31.29 0.48
CA SER A 39 -34.91 -31.36 1.29
C SER A 39 -34.71 -32.32 2.52
N ASP A 40 -35.65 -32.88 3.30
CA ASP A 40 -37.13 -32.97 3.27
C ASP A 40 -37.78 -33.31 4.65
N LEU A 41 -39.11 -33.08 4.75
CA LEU A 41 -40.19 -33.81 5.48
C LEU A 41 -40.14 -34.28 6.97
N LEU A 42 -41.16 -33.77 7.71
CA LEU A 42 -42.07 -34.44 8.70
C LEU A 42 -41.48 -34.98 10.04
N GLU A 43 -42.19 -35.03 11.18
CA GLU A 43 -43.55 -34.64 11.59
C GLU A 43 -43.61 -34.43 13.14
N GLU A 44 -44.73 -33.88 13.66
CA GLU A 44 -45.43 -34.14 14.95
C GLU A 44 -44.70 -34.71 16.22
N SER A 45 -45.11 -34.47 17.48
CA SER A 45 -46.30 -33.80 18.06
C SER A 45 -46.18 -33.57 19.59
N VAL A 46 -47.03 -32.65 20.11
CA VAL A 46 -47.77 -32.69 21.40
C VAL A 46 -47.03 -32.90 22.75
N ALA A 47 -46.99 -31.77 23.48
CA ALA A 47 -47.22 -31.56 24.93
C ALA A 47 -47.38 -32.73 25.93
N ASN A 48 -46.73 -32.59 27.10
CA ASN A 48 -47.47 -32.27 28.34
C ASN A 48 -46.60 -31.80 29.53
N SER A 49 -47.13 -30.78 30.23
CA SER A 49 -47.25 -30.61 31.69
C SER A 49 -46.74 -31.73 32.63
N SER A 50 -46.27 -31.48 33.86
CA SER A 50 -46.18 -30.24 34.66
C SER A 50 -45.48 -30.51 36.01
N SER A 51 -44.86 -29.47 36.61
CA SER A 51 -44.86 -29.13 38.06
C SER A 51 -44.65 -30.26 39.12
N SER A 52 -43.80 -30.13 40.15
CA SER A 52 -43.85 -29.08 41.17
C SER A 52 -42.99 -29.41 42.41
N VAL A 53 -42.88 -28.42 43.32
CA VAL A 53 -42.54 -28.47 44.77
C VAL A 53 -41.06 -28.53 45.18
N ALA A 54 -40.77 -27.74 46.23
CA ALA A 54 -39.47 -27.48 46.83
C ALA A 54 -39.42 -27.90 48.31
N SER A 55 -38.22 -28.06 48.88
CA SER A 55 -37.83 -27.75 50.28
C SER A 55 -36.34 -28.03 50.44
N LEU A 56 -35.51 -27.02 50.75
CA LEU A 56 -35.21 -26.50 52.09
C LEU A 56 -34.57 -27.53 53.04
N ASN A 57 -33.27 -27.35 53.30
CA ASN A 57 -32.77 -27.32 54.68
C ASN A 57 -31.44 -26.54 54.79
N ALA A 58 -31.20 -25.94 55.95
CA ALA A 58 -30.06 -25.06 56.20
C ALA A 58 -29.38 -25.35 57.54
N SER A 59 -28.04 -25.27 57.57
CA SER A 59 -27.17 -25.07 58.75
C SER A 59 -25.76 -24.78 58.20
N SER A 60 -25.15 -23.60 58.38
CA SER A 60 -24.40 -23.16 59.56
C SER A 60 -23.28 -24.15 59.97
N SER A 61 -22.01 -23.75 60.17
CA SER A 61 -21.50 -22.46 60.66
C SER A 61 -19.96 -22.27 60.46
N LEU A 62 -19.54 -20.99 60.46
CA LEU A 62 -18.20 -20.40 60.73
C LEU A 62 -16.92 -21.15 60.30
N VAL A 63 -16.14 -20.67 59.32
CA VAL A 63 -15.31 -19.42 59.31
C VAL A 63 -14.17 -19.40 60.34
N LYS A 64 -12.93 -19.34 59.84
CA LYS A 64 -11.79 -18.78 60.57
C LYS A 64 -11.04 -17.81 59.64
N LEU A 65 -11.14 -16.52 59.94
CA LEU A 65 -10.62 -15.42 59.12
C LEU A 65 -9.10 -15.35 59.12
N LYS A 66 -8.53 -15.06 57.94
CA LYS A 66 -7.25 -14.36 57.81
C LYS A 66 -7.31 -13.51 56.54
N GLU A 67 -7.58 -12.22 56.72
CA GLU A 67 -7.56 -11.20 55.66
C GLU A 67 -6.14 -10.62 55.54
N GLY A 68 -5.74 -10.15 54.35
CA GLY A 68 -4.44 -9.46 54.26
C GLY A 68 -3.81 -9.17 52.89
N SER A 69 -4.42 -9.55 51.76
CA SER A 69 -3.91 -9.13 50.44
C SER A 69 -5.04 -8.80 49.46
N PHE A 70 -4.83 -7.75 48.66
CA PHE A 70 -5.69 -7.42 47.51
C PHE A 70 -5.67 -8.56 46.47
N ALA A 71 -4.54 -9.27 46.36
CA ALA A 71 -4.44 -10.49 45.56
C ALA A 71 -5.41 -11.56 46.06
N ASP A 72 -5.42 -11.92 47.35
CA ASP A 72 -6.36 -12.92 47.90
C ASP A 72 -7.85 -12.52 47.74
N ILE A 73 -8.15 -11.21 47.63
CA ILE A 73 -9.52 -10.73 47.37
C ILE A 73 -9.87 -10.88 45.89
N ILE A 74 -8.93 -10.57 44.99
CA ILE A 74 -9.07 -10.82 43.54
C ILE A 74 -9.14 -12.32 43.28
N ASP A 75 -8.24 -13.13 43.84
CA ASP A 75 -8.22 -14.58 43.65
C ASP A 75 -9.50 -15.23 44.16
N ARG A 76 -10.04 -14.83 45.33
CA ARG A 76 -11.38 -15.30 45.76
C ARG A 76 -12.53 -14.79 44.89
N ALA A 77 -12.41 -13.63 44.24
CA ALA A 77 -13.42 -13.17 43.29
C ALA A 77 -13.35 -13.99 41.99
N LEU A 78 -12.14 -14.18 41.44
CA LEU A 78 -11.87 -15.01 40.27
C LEU A 78 -12.26 -16.47 40.51
N GLU A 79 -11.89 -17.07 41.63
CA GLU A 79 -12.21 -18.46 41.99
C GLU A 79 -13.71 -18.67 42.21
N LYS A 80 -14.45 -17.62 42.62
CA LYS A 80 -15.92 -17.63 42.72
C LYS A 80 -16.60 -17.42 41.36
N GLU A 81 -15.98 -16.70 40.45
CA GLU A 81 -16.52 -16.36 39.12
C GLU A 81 -16.11 -17.39 38.03
N PHE A 82 -15.04 -18.14 38.27
CA PHE A 82 -14.50 -19.23 37.44
C PHE A 82 -14.46 -20.59 38.17
N ASN A 83 -15.36 -20.80 39.15
CA ASN A 83 -15.38 -21.99 40.00
C ASN A 83 -15.53 -23.27 39.15
N GLU A 84 -14.65 -24.26 39.32
CA GLU A 84 -14.53 -25.45 38.44
C GLU A 84 -15.59 -26.54 38.70
N SER A 85 -16.86 -26.15 38.80
CA SER A 85 -17.98 -27.08 38.95
C SER A 85 -19.18 -26.62 38.12
N ASP A 86 -19.63 -27.51 37.25
CA ASP A 86 -20.84 -27.43 36.40
C ASP A 86 -20.85 -26.39 35.26
N GLN A 87 -20.25 -26.78 34.14
CA GLN A 87 -21.11 -27.04 32.99
C GLN A 87 -21.03 -28.52 32.62
N ASN A 88 -22.12 -29.25 32.86
CA ASN A 88 -22.41 -30.49 32.17
C ASN A 88 -22.27 -30.27 30.66
N GLU A 89 -21.77 -31.29 29.95
CA GLU A 89 -21.66 -31.27 28.49
C GLU A 89 -23.06 -31.18 27.82
N VAL A 90 -23.58 -29.95 27.69
CA VAL A 90 -24.51 -29.65 26.61
C VAL A 90 -23.68 -29.72 25.34
N ALA A 91 -23.98 -30.70 24.50
CA ALA A 91 -23.24 -30.91 23.26
C ALA A 91 -23.33 -29.66 22.36
N ASP A 92 -22.25 -28.88 22.32
CA ASP A 92 -22.07 -27.82 21.32
C ASP A 92 -22.25 -28.45 19.93
N PRO A 93 -23.24 -28.03 19.12
CA PRO A 93 -23.50 -28.65 17.82
C PRO A 93 -22.34 -28.46 16.82
N GLY A 94 -21.38 -27.57 17.12
CA GLY A 94 -20.13 -27.35 16.39
C GLY A 94 -18.88 -28.01 17.00
N SER A 95 -19.01 -28.84 18.03
CA SER A 95 -17.86 -29.60 18.56
C SER A 95 -17.47 -30.74 17.61
N PHE A 96 -16.16 -31.00 17.47
CA PHE A 96 -15.56 -31.94 16.50
C PHE A 96 -16.11 -33.38 16.58
N ASN A 97 -16.78 -33.77 17.69
CA ASN A 97 -17.43 -35.07 17.85
C ASN A 97 -18.50 -35.36 16.77
N ASN A 98 -19.20 -34.34 16.25
CA ASN A 98 -20.28 -34.55 15.28
C ASN A 98 -19.77 -34.91 13.86
N SER A 99 -18.53 -34.58 13.50
CA SER A 99 -17.98 -34.90 12.17
C SER A 99 -17.58 -36.37 11.99
N VAL A 100 -17.55 -37.15 13.08
CA VAL A 100 -17.20 -38.59 13.06
C VAL A 100 -18.41 -39.49 13.33
N ALA A 101 -19.58 -38.89 13.61
CA ALA A 101 -20.85 -39.58 13.88
C ALA A 101 -21.45 -40.22 12.62
N GLY A 102 -20.80 -41.28 12.12
CA GLY A 102 -21.17 -41.97 10.88
C GLY A 102 -20.01 -42.71 10.20
N GLN A 103 -18.76 -42.50 10.63
CA GLN A 103 -17.61 -43.24 10.13
C GLN A 103 -17.28 -44.43 11.04
N GLN A 104 -16.91 -45.57 10.45
CA GLN A 104 -16.43 -46.74 11.18
C GLN A 104 -15.05 -46.45 11.80
N ALA A 105 -15.05 -45.96 13.04
CA ALA A 105 -13.83 -45.72 13.79
C ALA A 105 -13.16 -47.04 14.18
N VAL A 106 -11.93 -47.25 13.72
CA VAL A 106 -11.06 -48.32 14.24
C VAL A 106 -10.42 -47.82 15.53
N LEU A 107 -10.67 -48.52 16.64
CA LEU A 107 -10.06 -48.22 17.93
C LEU A 107 -8.58 -48.66 17.94
N GLU A 108 -7.67 -47.77 17.55
CA GLU A 108 -6.23 -47.96 17.71
C GLU A 108 -5.75 -47.43 19.07
N THR A 109 -4.93 -48.22 19.78
CA THR A 109 -4.38 -47.85 21.09
C THR A 109 -3.08 -47.09 20.90
N VAL A 110 -3.11 -45.77 21.12
CA VAL A 110 -1.93 -44.89 20.96
C VAL A 110 -1.19 -44.66 22.28
N ALA A 111 0.14 -44.69 22.24
CA ALA A 111 0.96 -44.30 23.38
C ALA A 111 1.13 -42.77 23.40
N ARG A 112 0.76 -42.12 24.51
CA ARG A 112 1.07 -40.70 24.76
C ARG A 112 2.42 -40.59 25.45
N VAL A 113 3.43 -40.15 24.72
CA VAL A 113 4.74 -39.85 25.30
C VAL A 113 4.77 -38.40 25.77
N LYS A 114 5.25 -38.17 27.00
CA LYS A 114 5.67 -36.85 27.49
C LYS A 114 7.18 -36.89 27.68
N SER A 115 7.91 -36.01 27.02
CA SER A 115 9.35 -35.89 27.20
C SER A 115 9.65 -35.38 28.61
N THR A 116 10.06 -36.29 29.50
CA THR A 116 10.44 -35.90 30.86
C THR A 116 11.87 -35.40 30.82
N LYS A 117 12.11 -34.16 31.28
CA LYS A 117 13.42 -33.48 31.28
C LYS A 117 14.58 -34.42 31.55
N LYS A 118 15.38 -34.68 30.51
CA LYS A 118 16.66 -35.37 30.64
C LYS A 118 17.74 -34.30 30.82
N ASN A 119 18.30 -34.21 32.03
CA ASN A 119 19.47 -33.35 32.27
C ASN A 119 20.63 -33.87 31.42
N GLU A 120 21.02 -33.12 30.38
CA GLU A 120 22.29 -33.34 29.68
C GLU A 120 23.19 -32.11 29.77
N THR A 121 24.49 -32.39 29.84
CA THR A 121 25.56 -31.46 30.18
C THR A 121 25.76 -30.38 29.13
N LYS A 122 26.20 -29.18 29.57
CA LYS A 122 26.73 -28.14 28.69
C LYS A 122 27.83 -28.70 27.79
N GLU A 123 27.62 -28.71 26.49
CA GLU A 123 28.69 -28.64 25.49
C GLU A 123 28.61 -27.30 24.75
N ASP A 124 29.75 -26.62 24.64
CA ASP A 124 29.84 -25.27 24.09
C ASP A 124 29.69 -25.27 22.55
N LYS A 125 28.48 -25.01 22.05
CA LYS A 125 28.31 -24.54 20.66
C LYS A 125 28.79 -23.10 20.56
N ARG A 126 29.84 -22.87 19.74
CA ARG A 126 30.35 -21.52 19.45
C ARG A 126 29.27 -20.68 18.76
N PHE A 127 28.99 -19.51 19.33
CA PHE A 127 28.12 -18.50 18.74
C PHE A 127 28.45 -18.22 17.27
N GLN A 128 27.51 -18.50 16.37
CA GLN A 128 27.47 -17.93 15.03
C GLN A 128 26.31 -16.94 14.96
N LEU A 129 26.52 -15.78 14.31
CA LEU A 129 25.48 -14.74 14.16
C LEU A 129 24.20 -15.24 13.47
N HIS A 130 24.29 -16.34 12.71
CA HIS A 130 23.17 -16.93 12.00
C HIS A 130 22.14 -17.62 12.92
N ASP A 131 22.55 -18.11 14.10
CA ASP A 131 21.68 -18.76 15.09
C ASP A 131 20.83 -17.75 15.89
N VAL A 132 21.20 -16.46 15.88
CA VAL A 132 20.43 -15.39 16.56
C VAL A 132 19.14 -15.06 15.81
N PHE A 133 19.14 -15.23 14.49
CA PHE A 133 17.97 -14.95 13.63
C PHE A 133 17.17 -16.22 13.30
N ASN A 134 17.82 -17.38 13.22
CA ASN A 134 17.11 -18.66 13.22
C ASN A 134 16.73 -19.07 14.65
N LEU A 135 15.64 -18.50 15.17
CA LEU A 135 14.90 -19.09 16.28
C LEU A 135 14.29 -20.42 15.82
N ASN A 136 15.13 -21.45 15.88
CA ASN A 136 14.71 -22.81 15.65
C ASN A 136 13.75 -23.25 16.76
N ASN A 137 12.89 -24.19 16.43
CA ASN A 137 11.65 -24.50 17.13
C ASN A 137 11.86 -25.33 18.43
N ASP A 138 13.03 -25.20 19.06
CA ASP A 138 13.51 -26.09 20.13
C ASP A 138 12.60 -26.02 21.37
N ASN A 139 12.10 -24.83 21.72
CA ASN A 139 11.12 -24.64 22.81
C ASN A 139 9.71 -25.19 22.50
N ARG A 140 9.46 -25.73 21.29
CA ARG A 140 8.15 -26.28 20.90
C ARG A 140 8.18 -27.81 20.75
N ALA A 141 9.36 -28.40 20.54
CA ALA A 141 9.50 -29.85 20.40
C ALA A 141 9.49 -30.58 21.75
N GLU A 142 9.98 -29.96 22.82
CA GLU A 142 10.16 -30.66 24.10
C GLU A 142 8.87 -30.88 24.90
N ASP A 143 7.89 -29.96 24.84
CA ASP A 143 6.68 -30.01 25.69
C ASP A 143 5.39 -30.44 24.97
N THR A 144 5.37 -30.62 23.64
CA THR A 144 4.16 -31.11 22.94
C THR A 144 4.01 -32.62 23.07
N PRO A 145 2.93 -33.15 23.68
CA PRO A 145 2.73 -34.60 23.81
C PRO A 145 2.48 -35.22 22.43
N THR A 146 3.42 -36.08 22.00
CA THR A 146 3.30 -36.87 20.77
C THR A 146 2.48 -38.13 21.03
N LEU A 147 1.58 -38.45 20.10
CA LEU A 147 0.88 -39.74 20.04
C LEU A 147 1.62 -40.62 19.04
N ILE A 148 1.92 -41.86 19.43
CA ILE A 148 2.53 -42.87 18.56
C ILE A 148 1.51 -43.99 18.35
N ASP A 149 1.20 -44.27 17.08
CA ASP A 149 0.36 -45.40 16.65
C ASP A 149 1.20 -46.69 16.50
N ARG A 150 0.53 -47.84 16.49
CA ARG A 150 1.07 -49.19 16.29
C ARG A 150 1.91 -49.37 15.01
N LYS A 151 1.79 -48.47 14.03
CA LYS A 151 2.60 -48.44 12.79
C LYS A 151 3.79 -47.46 12.87
N ASP A 152 4.16 -47.02 14.08
CA ASP A 152 5.20 -46.01 14.36
C ASP A 152 4.94 -44.62 13.72
N ASN A 153 3.68 -44.32 13.39
CA ASN A 153 3.28 -42.98 12.95
C ASN A 153 3.26 -42.03 14.15
N VAL A 154 3.97 -40.90 14.05
CA VAL A 154 4.05 -39.87 15.09
C VAL A 154 3.10 -38.72 14.78
N PHE A 155 2.15 -38.46 15.67
CA PHE A 155 1.19 -37.37 15.57
C PHE A 155 1.41 -36.33 16.67
N ILE A 156 1.45 -35.05 16.29
CA ILE A 156 1.57 -33.90 17.21
C ILE A 156 0.18 -33.30 17.38
N ILE A 157 -0.26 -33.10 18.63
CA ILE A 157 -1.54 -32.45 18.92
C ILE A 157 -1.39 -30.95 18.63
N SER A 158 -1.96 -30.50 17.50
CA SER A 158 -1.81 -29.12 17.00
C SER A 158 -2.58 -28.06 17.81
N ASN A 159 -3.52 -28.48 18.66
CA ASN A 159 -4.30 -27.60 19.52
C ASN A 159 -4.38 -28.15 20.94
N SER A 160 -3.41 -27.80 21.78
CA SER A 160 -3.60 -27.85 23.23
C SER A 160 -4.63 -26.77 23.61
N LYS A 161 -5.89 -27.15 23.86
CA LYS A 161 -6.91 -26.24 24.39
C LYS A 161 -6.40 -25.60 25.69
N SER A 162 -5.85 -24.39 25.60
CA SER A 162 -5.57 -23.56 26.76
C SER A 162 -6.90 -23.03 27.29
N LYS A 163 -7.11 -23.09 28.60
CA LYS A 163 -8.35 -22.61 29.26
C LYS A 163 -8.56 -21.09 29.10
N TYR A 164 -7.55 -20.39 28.59
CA TYR A 164 -7.50 -18.95 28.37
C TYR A 164 -7.02 -18.66 26.93
N PRO A 165 -7.41 -17.52 26.32
CA PRO A 165 -6.89 -17.10 25.02
C PRO A 165 -5.41 -16.72 25.15
N VAL A 166 -4.51 -17.61 24.73
CA VAL A 166 -3.06 -17.33 24.66
C VAL A 166 -2.77 -16.61 23.35
N LEU A 167 -2.15 -15.42 23.45
CA LEU A 167 -1.64 -14.69 22.29
C LEU A 167 -0.51 -15.50 21.62
N GLN A 168 -0.83 -16.15 20.49
CA GLN A 168 0.18 -16.75 19.62
C GLN A 168 0.92 -15.64 18.87
N LEU A 169 2.17 -15.39 19.26
CA LEU A 169 3.02 -14.37 18.67
C LEU A 169 3.86 -14.99 17.53
N ASP A 170 3.67 -14.52 16.30
CA ASP A 170 4.57 -14.88 15.20
C ASP A 170 5.86 -14.04 15.28
N LEU A 171 6.83 -14.57 16.03
CA LEU A 171 8.16 -13.96 16.17
C LEU A 171 8.94 -13.90 14.85
N ARG A 172 8.62 -14.74 13.86
CA ARG A 172 9.30 -14.73 12.55
C ARG A 172 8.86 -13.52 11.75
N LEU A 173 7.55 -13.26 11.65
CA LEU A 173 7.02 -12.06 11.01
C LEU A 173 7.61 -10.77 11.60
N ILE A 174 7.72 -10.71 12.93
CA ILE A 174 8.30 -9.55 13.62
C ILE A 174 9.79 -9.40 13.30
N SER A 175 10.55 -10.50 13.32
CA SER A 175 11.97 -10.50 12.95
C SER A 175 12.16 -10.01 11.50
N ASP A 176 11.43 -10.60 10.55
CA ASP A 176 11.52 -10.27 9.13
C ASP A 176 11.16 -8.79 8.88
N LEU A 177 10.10 -8.28 9.51
CA LEU A 177 9.70 -6.88 9.40
C LEU A 177 10.75 -5.93 10.02
N VAL A 178 11.38 -6.29 11.14
CA VAL A 178 12.50 -5.52 11.72
C VAL A 178 13.69 -5.49 10.78
N VAL A 179 14.08 -6.64 10.21
CA VAL A 179 15.20 -6.73 9.25
C VAL A 179 14.93 -5.87 8.01
N VAL A 180 13.71 -5.91 7.47
CA VAL A 180 13.31 -5.10 6.31
C VAL A 180 13.32 -3.59 6.62
N ILE A 181 12.83 -3.16 7.79
CA ILE A 181 12.83 -1.72 8.16
C ILE A 181 14.25 -1.20 8.41
N VAL A 182 15.06 -1.93 9.19
CA VAL A 182 16.43 -1.52 9.54
C VAL A 182 17.29 -1.43 8.28
N SER A 183 17.14 -2.38 7.36
CA SER A 183 17.88 -2.38 6.11
C SER A 183 17.41 -1.34 5.11
N ALA A 184 16.11 -1.14 4.93
CA ALA A 184 15.57 -0.04 4.14
C ALA A 184 16.09 1.31 4.67
N THR A 185 16.10 1.49 6.00
CA THR A 185 16.69 2.68 6.63
C THR A 185 18.18 2.85 6.27
N CYS A 186 18.98 1.78 6.38
CA CYS A 186 20.40 1.79 6.04
C CYS A 186 20.65 2.12 4.55
N GLY A 187 19.95 1.43 3.64
CA GLY A 187 20.06 1.67 2.19
C GLY A 187 19.58 3.06 1.78
N GLY A 188 18.49 3.54 2.40
CA GLY A 188 17.98 4.89 2.22
C GLY A 188 18.99 5.96 2.65
N ILE A 189 19.60 5.81 3.83
CA ILE A 189 20.68 6.71 4.31
C ILE A 189 21.86 6.68 3.33
N ALA A 190 22.33 5.51 2.91
CA ALA A 190 23.44 5.39 1.97
C ALA A 190 23.17 6.11 0.64
N PHE A 191 21.96 5.97 0.08
CA PHE A 191 21.55 6.66 -1.14
C PHE A 191 21.36 8.17 -0.93
N ALA A 192 20.81 8.59 0.20
CA ALA A 192 20.71 10.01 0.55
C ALA A 192 22.10 10.68 0.65
N CYS A 193 23.07 10.01 1.30
CA CYS A 193 24.46 10.46 1.36
C CYS A 193 25.13 10.51 -0.02
N ALA A 194 24.78 9.60 -0.93
CA ALA A 194 25.25 9.61 -2.32
C ALA A 194 24.54 10.67 -3.22
N GLY A 195 23.57 11.42 -2.68
CA GLY A 195 22.77 12.39 -3.44
C GLY A 195 21.76 11.75 -4.40
N GLN A 196 21.42 10.49 -4.20
CA GLN A 196 20.50 9.70 -5.02
C GLN A 196 19.09 9.62 -4.39
N PRO A 197 18.04 9.22 -5.14
CA PRO A 197 16.71 9.03 -4.59
C PRO A 197 16.68 7.93 -3.52
N VAL A 198 16.13 8.26 -2.33
CA VAL A 198 16.05 7.35 -1.16
C VAL A 198 15.25 6.08 -1.49
N ILE A 199 14.22 6.22 -2.34
CA ILE A 199 13.37 5.15 -2.89
C ILE A 199 14.20 4.01 -3.49
N THR A 200 15.28 4.32 -4.22
CA THR A 200 16.16 3.30 -4.80
C THR A 200 16.99 2.59 -3.74
N GLY A 201 17.35 3.28 -2.66
CA GLY A 201 18.01 2.69 -1.49
C GLY A 201 17.14 1.66 -0.78
N TYR A 202 15.83 1.92 -0.65
CA TYR A 202 14.87 0.96 -0.09
C TYR A 202 14.77 -0.32 -0.94
N LEU A 203 14.64 -0.15 -2.27
CA LEU A 203 14.56 -1.27 -3.21
C LEU A 203 15.85 -2.11 -3.22
N LEU A 204 17.02 -1.46 -3.26
CA LEU A 204 18.29 -2.17 -3.25
C LEU A 204 18.53 -2.91 -1.93
N ALA A 205 18.18 -2.32 -0.78
CA ALA A 205 18.26 -2.98 0.52
C ALA A 205 17.39 -4.26 0.56
N GLY A 206 16.16 -4.17 0.04
CA GLY A 206 15.28 -5.34 -0.11
C GLY A 206 15.91 -6.44 -0.98
N SER A 207 16.49 -6.07 -2.13
CA SER A 207 17.13 -7.00 -3.07
C SER A 207 18.36 -7.70 -2.48
N ILE A 208 19.13 -6.99 -1.64
CA ILE A 208 20.29 -7.57 -0.94
C ILE A 208 19.86 -8.61 0.10
N ILE A 209 18.69 -8.46 0.74
CA ILE A 209 18.31 -9.26 1.92
C ILE A 209 17.31 -10.37 1.57
N GLY A 210 16.51 -10.16 0.53
CA GLY A 210 15.64 -11.17 -0.06
C GLY A 210 16.37 -12.42 -0.56
N PRO A 211 15.61 -13.42 -1.04
CA PRO A 211 16.15 -14.72 -1.44
C PRO A 211 17.15 -14.65 -2.61
N GLY A 212 17.13 -13.57 -3.40
CA GLY A 212 18.11 -13.32 -4.46
C GLY A 212 19.46 -12.73 -3.99
N GLY A 213 19.65 -12.54 -2.67
CA GLY A 213 20.85 -11.98 -2.06
C GLY A 213 21.31 -12.80 -0.86
N LEU A 214 21.08 -12.28 0.35
CA LEU A 214 21.49 -12.88 1.62
C LEU A 214 20.45 -13.85 2.23
N ASN A 215 19.23 -13.88 1.69
CA ASN A 215 18.14 -14.79 2.09
C ASN A 215 17.84 -14.78 3.60
N PHE A 216 17.69 -13.59 4.18
CA PHE A 216 17.39 -13.42 5.61
C PHE A 216 15.89 -13.48 5.97
N ILE A 217 14.99 -13.27 4.99
CA ILE A 217 13.53 -13.32 5.20
C ILE A 217 13.03 -14.75 5.03
N SER A 218 12.18 -15.21 5.96
CA SER A 218 11.53 -16.53 5.87
C SER A 218 10.08 -16.42 5.36
N GLU A 219 9.33 -15.41 5.80
CA GLU A 219 7.88 -15.28 5.60
C GLU A 219 7.51 -14.20 4.56
N MET A 220 8.06 -14.35 3.35
CA MET A 220 7.90 -13.39 2.23
C MET A 220 6.46 -12.93 1.99
N VAL A 221 5.48 -13.86 1.98
CA VAL A 221 4.06 -13.57 1.71
C VAL A 221 3.44 -12.70 2.80
N GLN A 222 3.84 -12.92 4.05
CA GLN A 222 3.33 -12.15 5.18
C GLN A 222 3.88 -10.71 5.14
N VAL A 223 5.18 -10.56 4.84
CA VAL A 223 5.82 -9.25 4.64
C VAL A 223 5.17 -8.50 3.46
N GLU A 224 4.92 -9.16 2.33
CA GLU A 224 4.23 -8.57 1.17
C GLU A 224 2.81 -8.11 1.54
N THR A 225 2.08 -8.89 2.34
CA THR A 225 0.73 -8.55 2.81
C THR A 225 0.73 -7.28 3.67
N VAL A 226 1.72 -7.10 4.56
CA VAL A 226 1.88 -5.87 5.35
C VAL A 226 2.33 -4.70 4.46
N ALA A 227 3.23 -4.97 3.51
CA ALA A 227 3.70 -3.99 2.53
C ALA A 227 2.57 -3.45 1.62
N GLN A 228 1.51 -4.23 1.35
CA GLN A 228 0.37 -3.78 0.54
C GLN A 228 -0.35 -2.56 1.13
N PHE A 229 -0.32 -2.35 2.45
CA PHE A 229 -0.80 -1.09 3.07
C PHE A 229 0.01 0.13 2.62
N GLY A 230 1.28 -0.05 2.23
CA GLY A 230 2.11 0.99 1.63
C GLY A 230 1.54 1.51 0.34
N VAL A 231 1.03 0.62 -0.52
CA VAL A 231 0.33 1.03 -1.74
C VAL A 231 -0.90 1.87 -1.43
N VAL A 232 -1.72 1.40 -0.48
CA VAL A 232 -2.97 2.05 -0.07
C VAL A 232 -2.71 3.46 0.45
N PHE A 233 -1.76 3.64 1.37
CA PHE A 233 -1.45 4.97 1.91
C PHE A 233 -0.71 5.87 0.92
N LEU A 234 0.12 5.30 0.03
CA LEU A 234 0.80 6.03 -1.03
C LEU A 234 -0.19 6.60 -2.06
N LEU A 235 -1.14 5.80 -2.52
CA LEU A 235 -2.18 6.24 -3.46
C LEU A 235 -3.22 7.15 -2.80
N PHE A 236 -3.52 6.96 -1.51
CA PHE A 236 -4.37 7.88 -0.75
C PHE A 236 -3.75 9.28 -0.65
N ALA A 237 -2.46 9.37 -0.32
CA ALA A 237 -1.74 10.63 -0.29
C ALA A 237 -1.64 11.31 -1.66
N LEU A 238 -1.37 10.53 -2.72
CA LEU A 238 -1.40 11.02 -4.09
C LEU A 238 -2.79 11.59 -4.44
N GLY A 239 -3.87 10.92 -4.02
CA GLY A 239 -5.24 11.42 -4.14
C GLY A 239 -5.49 12.73 -3.37
N LEU A 240 -4.88 12.92 -2.19
CA LEU A 240 -4.95 14.15 -1.41
C LEU A 240 -4.19 15.32 -2.07
N GLU A 241 -3.04 15.04 -2.69
CA GLU A 241 -2.22 16.03 -3.42
C GLU A 241 -2.90 16.53 -4.72
N PHE A 242 -3.94 15.85 -5.20
CA PHE A 242 -4.68 16.22 -6.41
C PHE A 242 -5.45 17.55 -6.26
N SER A 243 -4.83 18.65 -6.67
CA SER A 243 -5.45 19.98 -6.67
C SER A 243 -5.92 20.41 -8.06
N THR A 244 -7.24 20.48 -8.26
CA THR A 244 -7.86 21.02 -9.48
C THR A 244 -7.49 22.49 -9.76
N ALA A 245 -7.09 23.24 -8.72
CA ALA A 245 -6.63 24.62 -8.86
C ALA A 245 -5.25 24.69 -9.53
N LYS A 246 -4.29 23.84 -9.12
CA LYS A 246 -2.93 23.80 -9.69
C LYS A 246 -2.95 23.46 -11.19
N LEU A 247 -3.87 22.59 -11.62
CA LEU A 247 -4.02 22.16 -13.02
C LEU A 247 -4.62 23.24 -13.94
N LYS A 248 -5.26 24.28 -13.40
CA LYS A 248 -6.02 25.28 -14.18
C LYS A 248 -5.14 26.24 -14.98
N VAL A 249 -3.88 26.45 -14.56
CA VAL A 249 -2.96 27.45 -15.13
C VAL A 249 -2.38 27.03 -16.49
N VAL A 250 -2.15 25.73 -16.71
CA VAL A 250 -1.56 25.16 -17.95
C VAL A 250 -2.52 24.19 -18.66
N ARG A 251 -3.83 24.37 -18.44
CA ARG A 251 -4.91 23.40 -18.65
C ARG A 251 -4.88 22.64 -19.98
N SER A 252 -4.63 23.30 -21.11
CA SER A 252 -4.72 22.63 -22.42
C SER A 252 -3.58 21.61 -22.63
N VAL A 253 -2.33 22.03 -22.48
CA VAL A 253 -1.18 21.17 -22.79
C VAL A 253 -0.87 20.19 -21.67
N ALA A 254 -1.06 20.59 -20.41
CA ALA A 254 -0.91 19.69 -19.27
C ALA A 254 -1.87 18.50 -19.37
N VAL A 255 -3.17 18.76 -19.59
CA VAL A 255 -4.20 17.71 -19.62
C VAL A 255 -4.23 16.97 -20.95
N LEU A 256 -4.38 17.69 -22.07
CA LEU A 256 -4.53 17.02 -23.37
C LEU A 256 -3.20 16.46 -23.86
N GLY A 257 -2.08 17.15 -23.62
CA GLY A 257 -0.74 16.66 -23.96
C GLY A 257 -0.31 15.49 -23.09
N GLY A 258 -0.50 15.55 -21.77
CA GLY A 258 -0.21 14.42 -20.89
C GLY A 258 -1.04 13.17 -21.23
N LEU A 259 -2.34 13.33 -21.51
CA LEU A 259 -3.20 12.20 -21.91
C LEU A 259 -2.79 11.65 -23.29
N LEU A 260 -2.49 12.53 -24.25
CA LEU A 260 -2.03 12.14 -25.58
C LEU A 260 -0.69 11.41 -25.53
N GLN A 261 0.24 11.81 -24.67
CA GLN A 261 1.49 11.10 -24.40
C GLN A 261 1.21 9.66 -23.94
N ILE A 262 0.36 9.48 -22.92
CA ILE A 262 0.04 8.15 -22.36
C ILE A 262 -0.61 7.27 -23.44
N LEU A 263 -1.58 7.79 -24.19
CA LEU A 263 -2.23 7.09 -25.31
C LEU A 263 -1.25 6.70 -26.42
N LEU A 264 -0.35 7.60 -26.81
CA LEU A 264 0.64 7.35 -27.86
C LEU A 264 1.65 6.27 -27.42
N PHE A 265 2.07 6.28 -26.15
CA PHE A 265 2.88 5.22 -25.56
C PHE A 265 2.18 3.85 -25.56
N MET A 266 0.93 3.79 -25.09
CA MET A 266 0.13 2.57 -25.11
C MET A 266 -0.03 2.01 -26.53
N PHE A 267 -0.26 2.88 -27.51
CA PHE A 267 -0.38 2.51 -28.92
C PHE A 267 0.95 2.00 -29.52
N LEU A 268 2.06 2.72 -29.27
CA LEU A 268 3.38 2.34 -29.79
C LEU A 268 3.83 0.99 -29.22
N CYS A 269 3.70 0.79 -27.91
CA CYS A 269 4.08 -0.47 -27.26
C CYS A 269 3.10 -1.61 -27.62
N GLY A 270 1.79 -1.33 -27.74
CA GLY A 270 0.80 -2.29 -28.23
C GLY A 270 1.08 -2.79 -29.65
N ILE A 271 1.49 -1.91 -30.56
CA ILE A 271 1.95 -2.31 -31.91
C ILE A 271 3.25 -3.09 -31.84
N THR A 272 4.24 -2.61 -31.07
CA THR A 272 5.55 -3.26 -30.97
C THR A 272 5.43 -4.71 -30.48
N VAL A 273 4.65 -4.94 -29.41
CA VAL A 273 4.38 -6.29 -28.88
C VAL A 273 3.58 -7.13 -29.88
N SER A 274 2.61 -6.53 -30.60
CA SER A 274 1.88 -7.22 -31.68
C SER A 274 2.79 -7.70 -32.82
N LEU A 275 3.80 -6.91 -33.19
CA LEU A 275 4.77 -7.29 -34.23
C LEU A 275 5.73 -8.39 -33.74
N CYS A 276 6.01 -8.43 -32.44
CA CYS A 276 6.77 -9.50 -31.79
C CYS A 276 5.94 -10.76 -31.47
N GLY A 277 4.63 -10.78 -31.79
CA GLY A 277 3.75 -11.92 -31.54
C GLY A 277 3.26 -12.08 -30.09
N GLY A 278 3.45 -11.07 -29.22
CA GLY A 278 2.96 -11.06 -27.84
C GLY A 278 1.50 -10.61 -27.71
N LYS A 279 0.97 -10.61 -26.48
CA LYS A 279 -0.42 -10.20 -26.20
C LYS A 279 -0.58 -8.68 -26.35
N HIS A 280 -1.62 -8.22 -27.04
CA HIS A 280 -1.91 -6.79 -27.16
C HIS A 280 -2.07 -6.08 -25.81
N SER A 281 -2.71 -6.73 -24.83
CA SER A 281 -2.94 -6.17 -23.49
C SER A 281 -1.64 -5.95 -22.70
N GLU A 282 -0.69 -6.87 -22.83
CA GLU A 282 0.66 -6.74 -22.28
C GLU A 282 1.38 -5.52 -22.89
N GLY A 283 1.32 -5.35 -24.21
CA GLY A 283 1.89 -4.18 -24.89
C GLY A 283 1.24 -2.84 -24.50
N VAL A 284 -0.09 -2.83 -24.33
CA VAL A 284 -0.82 -1.64 -23.83
C VAL A 284 -0.41 -1.34 -22.38
N PHE A 285 -0.32 -2.34 -21.50
CA PHE A 285 0.17 -2.15 -20.14
C PHE A 285 1.59 -1.59 -20.13
N VAL A 286 2.52 -2.18 -20.88
CA VAL A 286 3.92 -1.75 -20.96
C VAL A 286 4.02 -0.29 -21.40
N GLY A 287 3.23 0.13 -22.39
CA GLY A 287 3.17 1.53 -22.80
C GLY A 287 2.64 2.45 -21.70
N ALA A 288 1.55 2.07 -21.03
CA ALA A 288 1.00 2.84 -19.92
C ALA A 288 2.02 2.99 -18.78
N PHE A 289 2.68 1.90 -18.39
CA PHE A 289 3.74 1.85 -17.39
C PHE A 289 4.94 2.75 -17.75
N LEU A 290 5.50 2.61 -18.96
CA LEU A 290 6.65 3.42 -19.41
C LEU A 290 6.32 4.92 -19.54
N SER A 291 5.05 5.26 -19.78
CA SER A 291 4.62 6.66 -19.89
C SER A 291 4.69 7.43 -18.56
N MET A 292 4.67 6.76 -17.41
CA MET A 292 4.68 7.38 -16.07
C MET A 292 6.08 7.85 -15.68
N SER A 293 6.19 9.05 -15.09
CA SER A 293 7.47 9.73 -14.79
C SER A 293 7.61 10.02 -13.29
N SER A 294 8.84 10.30 -12.82
CA SER A 294 9.07 10.54 -11.38
C SER A 294 8.78 11.97 -10.97
N THR A 295 7.66 12.20 -10.28
CA THR A 295 7.26 13.55 -9.84
C THR A 295 8.22 14.10 -8.79
N ALA A 296 8.58 13.31 -7.76
CA ALA A 296 9.44 13.78 -6.66
C ALA A 296 10.84 14.18 -7.14
N VAL A 297 11.46 13.37 -8.01
CA VAL A 297 12.82 13.64 -8.49
C VAL A 297 12.84 14.84 -9.44
N VAL A 298 11.86 14.94 -10.34
CA VAL A 298 11.79 16.05 -11.30
C VAL A 298 11.49 17.38 -10.59
N LEU A 299 10.54 17.41 -9.65
CA LEU A 299 10.26 18.61 -8.83
C LEU A 299 11.50 19.11 -8.09
N LYS A 300 12.25 18.21 -7.46
CA LYS A 300 13.50 18.55 -6.78
C LYS A 300 14.50 19.26 -7.71
N PHE A 301 14.71 18.74 -8.92
CA PHE A 301 15.59 19.38 -9.90
C PHE A 301 15.07 20.74 -10.39
N LEU A 302 13.76 20.89 -10.61
CA LEU A 302 13.17 22.19 -10.97
C LEU A 302 13.33 23.23 -9.85
N MET A 303 13.22 22.81 -8.59
CA MET A 303 13.43 23.67 -7.42
C MET A 303 14.90 24.06 -7.24
N GLU A 304 15.84 23.11 -7.33
CA GLU A 304 17.29 23.38 -7.28
C GLU A 304 17.75 24.34 -8.40
N LYS A 305 17.07 24.32 -9.55
CA LYS A 305 17.30 25.23 -10.69
C LYS A 305 16.44 26.50 -10.67
N ASN A 306 15.65 26.76 -9.61
CA ASN A 306 14.68 27.87 -9.53
C ASN A 306 13.77 28.00 -10.78
N SER A 307 13.54 26.89 -11.48
CA SER A 307 12.91 26.85 -12.81
C SER A 307 11.44 26.41 -12.75
N THR A 308 10.88 26.20 -11.55
CA THR A 308 9.45 25.86 -11.32
C THR A 308 8.48 26.85 -11.97
N ASN A 309 8.77 28.16 -11.87
CA ASN A 309 7.93 29.23 -12.44
C ASN A 309 8.22 29.52 -13.92
N SER A 310 9.18 28.83 -14.53
CA SER A 310 9.46 28.97 -15.96
C SER A 310 8.38 28.27 -16.80
N LEU A 311 8.27 28.66 -18.08
CA LEU A 311 7.29 28.05 -18.98
C LEU A 311 7.50 26.53 -19.15
N HIS A 312 8.74 26.07 -19.26
CA HIS A 312 9.02 24.63 -19.33
C HIS A 312 8.69 23.94 -18.01
N GLY A 313 9.02 24.56 -16.88
CA GLY A 313 8.73 24.02 -15.55
C GLY A 313 7.23 23.84 -15.29
N GLN A 314 6.42 24.87 -15.59
CA GLN A 314 4.97 24.81 -15.45
C GLN A 314 4.33 23.73 -16.33
N VAL A 315 4.81 23.54 -17.57
CA VAL A 315 4.32 22.47 -18.46
C VAL A 315 4.73 21.09 -17.93
N THR A 316 5.99 20.91 -17.50
CA THR A 316 6.47 19.66 -16.89
C THR A 316 5.65 19.29 -15.64
N ILE A 317 5.47 20.23 -14.71
CA ILE A 317 4.69 20.01 -13.47
C ILE A 317 3.23 19.69 -13.79
N GLY A 318 2.62 20.39 -14.75
CA GLY A 318 1.24 20.12 -15.16
C GLY A 318 1.05 18.73 -15.77
N ILE A 319 2.02 18.24 -16.54
CA ILE A 319 2.00 16.88 -17.10
C ILE A 319 2.22 15.83 -16.01
N LEU A 320 3.11 16.07 -15.04
CA LEU A 320 3.34 15.18 -13.89
C LEU A 320 2.07 14.99 -13.06
N ILE A 321 1.40 16.08 -12.67
CA ILE A 321 0.13 16.05 -11.92
C ILE A 321 -0.94 15.24 -12.67
N LEU A 322 -0.97 15.30 -14.01
CA LEU A 322 -1.88 14.47 -14.80
C LEU A 322 -1.46 12.98 -14.77
N GLN A 323 -0.17 12.67 -14.94
CA GLN A 323 0.32 11.29 -14.91
C GLN A 323 0.01 10.62 -13.57
N ASP A 324 0.29 11.30 -12.46
CA ASP A 324 -0.01 10.81 -11.11
C ASP A 324 -1.51 10.53 -10.95
N CYS A 325 -2.39 11.45 -11.37
CA CYS A 325 -3.83 11.22 -11.40
C CYS A 325 -4.24 10.04 -12.31
N ALA A 326 -3.55 9.87 -13.44
CA ALA A 326 -3.77 8.76 -14.37
C ALA A 326 -3.31 7.40 -13.82
N VAL A 327 -2.37 7.35 -12.84
CA VAL A 327 -1.99 6.10 -12.16
C VAL A 327 -3.21 5.46 -11.48
N GLY A 328 -3.99 6.24 -10.73
CA GLY A 328 -5.21 5.74 -10.07
C GLY A 328 -6.25 5.21 -11.05
N LEU A 329 -6.42 5.87 -12.20
CA LEU A 329 -7.29 5.39 -13.29
C LEU A 329 -6.72 4.12 -13.96
N LEU A 330 -5.40 4.02 -14.12
CA LEU A 330 -4.75 2.86 -14.72
C LEU A 330 -4.92 1.60 -13.85
N PHE A 331 -4.86 1.72 -12.52
CA PHE A 331 -5.19 0.63 -11.60
C PHE A 331 -6.59 0.06 -11.82
N ALA A 332 -7.59 0.92 -12.08
CA ALA A 332 -8.94 0.49 -12.41
C ALA A 332 -9.05 -0.26 -13.75
N LEU A 333 -8.11 -0.01 -14.66
CA LEU A 333 -8.06 -0.64 -15.98
C LEU A 333 -7.21 -1.92 -16.00
N LEU A 334 -6.41 -2.24 -14.99
CA LEU A 334 -5.60 -3.47 -14.99
C LEU A 334 -6.46 -4.77 -15.12
N PRO A 335 -7.58 -4.94 -14.37
CA PRO A 335 -8.46 -6.12 -14.56
C PRO A 335 -9.15 -6.14 -15.94
N VAL A 336 -9.28 -4.97 -16.58
CA VAL A 336 -9.81 -4.83 -17.94
C VAL A 336 -8.80 -5.38 -18.95
N LEU A 337 -7.51 -5.06 -18.78
CA LEU A 337 -6.44 -5.53 -19.65
C LEU A 337 -6.17 -7.05 -19.52
N GLU A 338 -6.44 -7.66 -18.38
CA GLU A 338 -6.29 -9.12 -18.17
C GLU A 338 -7.22 -9.97 -19.06
N GLY A 339 -8.37 -9.42 -19.49
CA GLY A 339 -9.52 -10.12 -20.04
C GLY A 339 -9.26 -11.19 -21.12
N ASN A 340 -9.00 -12.42 -20.70
CA ASN A 340 -8.69 -13.57 -21.57
C ASN A 340 -9.95 -14.21 -22.20
N SER A 341 -10.74 -13.44 -22.95
CA SER A 341 -11.87 -13.98 -23.74
C SER A 341 -12.02 -13.26 -25.08
N GLY A 342 -12.39 -14.01 -26.12
CA GLY A 342 -12.39 -13.55 -27.51
C GLY A 342 -13.23 -12.29 -27.73
N ILE A 343 -12.89 -11.54 -28.80
CA ILE A 343 -13.31 -10.15 -29.10
C ILE A 343 -14.72 -9.78 -28.61
N VAL A 344 -15.74 -10.59 -28.92
CA VAL A 344 -17.15 -10.32 -28.54
C VAL A 344 -17.40 -10.42 -27.03
N HIS A 345 -16.85 -11.44 -26.36
CA HIS A 345 -17.00 -11.60 -24.91
C HIS A 345 -16.09 -10.62 -24.14
N GLY A 346 -14.89 -10.37 -24.69
CA GLY A 346 -13.99 -9.30 -24.25
C GLY A 346 -14.72 -7.96 -24.21
N MET A 347 -15.26 -7.47 -25.35
CA MET A 347 -15.98 -6.19 -25.42
C MET A 347 -17.11 -6.05 -24.40
N LEU A 348 -17.89 -7.11 -24.18
CA LEU A 348 -18.97 -7.11 -23.17
C LEU A 348 -18.41 -7.05 -21.73
N SER A 349 -17.31 -7.73 -21.46
CA SER A 349 -16.60 -7.68 -20.17
C SER A 349 -15.97 -6.30 -19.93
N MET A 350 -15.29 -5.72 -20.93
CA MET A 350 -14.73 -4.36 -20.84
C MET A 350 -15.85 -3.34 -20.55
N GLY A 351 -16.96 -3.45 -21.28
CA GLY A 351 -18.13 -2.60 -21.08
C GLY A 351 -18.69 -2.70 -19.66
N LYS A 352 -18.80 -3.91 -19.11
CA LYS A 352 -19.22 -4.13 -17.72
C LYS A 352 -18.28 -3.46 -16.73
N VAL A 353 -16.96 -3.66 -16.83
CA VAL A 353 -16.01 -3.07 -15.87
C VAL A 353 -15.95 -1.55 -15.99
N VAL A 354 -16.01 -1.00 -17.21
CA VAL A 354 -16.09 0.47 -17.41
C VAL A 354 -17.38 1.05 -16.81
N VAL A 355 -18.51 0.36 -16.93
CA VAL A 355 -19.77 0.79 -16.27
C VAL A 355 -19.66 0.69 -14.74
N VAL A 356 -19.06 -0.38 -14.20
CA VAL A 356 -18.80 -0.50 -12.74
C VAL A 356 -17.86 0.60 -12.26
N LEU A 357 -16.79 0.92 -13.00
CA LEU A 357 -15.87 2.01 -12.68
C LEU A 357 -16.57 3.39 -12.72
N LEU A 358 -17.32 3.70 -13.78
CA LEU A 358 -18.03 4.97 -13.91
C LEU A 358 -19.12 5.14 -12.83
N SER A 359 -19.85 4.06 -12.52
CA SER A 359 -20.85 4.08 -11.44
C SER A 359 -20.21 4.18 -10.06
N PHE A 360 -19.09 3.51 -9.80
CA PHE A 360 -18.31 3.67 -8.57
C PHE A 360 -17.82 5.12 -8.40
N LEU A 361 -17.21 5.71 -9.44
CA LEU A 361 -16.76 7.10 -9.42
C LEU A 361 -17.93 8.10 -9.27
N ALA A 362 -19.08 7.83 -9.89
CA ALA A 362 -20.28 8.65 -9.72
C ALA A 362 -20.85 8.56 -8.29
N VAL A 363 -20.96 7.35 -7.74
CA VAL A 363 -21.40 7.12 -6.36
C VAL A 363 -20.43 7.78 -5.37
N LEU A 364 -19.12 7.62 -5.54
CA LEU A 364 -18.15 8.31 -4.70
C LEU A 364 -18.19 9.82 -4.86
N SER A 365 -18.44 10.37 -6.06
CA SER A 365 -18.61 11.82 -6.24
C SER A 365 -19.85 12.35 -5.52
N ILE A 366 -20.96 11.59 -5.49
CA ILE A 366 -22.17 11.94 -4.75
C ILE A 366 -21.92 11.79 -3.24
N LEU A 367 -21.29 10.70 -2.82
CA LEU A 367 -20.92 10.44 -1.42
C LEU A 367 -19.93 11.48 -0.90
N SER A 368 -18.99 11.96 -1.72
CA SER A 368 -18.05 13.04 -1.37
C SER A 368 -18.79 14.32 -1.00
N ARG A 369 -19.88 14.67 -1.71
CA ARG A 369 -20.68 15.87 -1.42
C ARG A 369 -21.53 15.75 -0.16
N THR A 370 -21.77 14.54 0.34
CA THR A 370 -22.69 14.27 1.46
C THR A 370 -21.96 13.80 2.72
N CYS A 371 -21.13 12.78 2.59
CA CYS A 371 -20.36 12.16 3.66
C CYS A 371 -19.22 13.07 4.15
N ILE A 372 -18.43 13.68 3.25
CA ILE A 372 -17.25 14.44 3.69
C ILE A 372 -17.63 15.72 4.48
N PRO A 373 -18.60 16.55 4.08
CA PRO A 373 -19.03 17.67 4.92
C PRO A 373 -19.58 17.25 6.28
N TRP A 374 -20.06 16.01 6.43
CA TRP A 374 -20.47 15.45 7.70
C TRP A 374 -19.27 14.92 8.50
N LEU A 375 -18.39 14.15 7.88
CA LEU A 375 -17.16 13.59 8.46
C LEU A 375 -16.24 14.71 8.95
N LEU A 376 -16.01 15.76 8.14
CA LEU A 376 -15.21 16.91 8.53
C LEU A 376 -15.85 17.72 9.66
N LYS A 377 -17.19 17.85 9.71
CA LYS A 377 -17.87 18.46 10.87
C LYS A 377 -17.75 17.62 12.13
N LEU A 378 -17.82 16.30 12.01
CA LEU A 378 -17.60 15.36 13.11
C LEU A 378 -16.14 15.46 13.60
N MET A 379 -15.17 15.39 12.67
CA MET A 379 -13.74 15.53 12.94
C MET A 379 -13.44 16.88 13.58
N VAL A 380 -13.86 18.01 13.03
CA VAL A 380 -13.63 19.34 13.66
C VAL A 380 -14.31 19.43 15.04
N SER A 381 -15.47 18.79 15.23
CA SER A 381 -16.16 18.78 16.54
C SER A 381 -15.52 17.85 17.59
N LEU A 382 -14.72 16.85 17.19
CA LEU A 382 -14.06 15.89 18.09
C LEU A 382 -12.55 16.16 18.23
N SER A 383 -11.92 16.65 17.16
CA SER A 383 -10.49 16.95 17.01
C SER A 383 -10.07 18.28 17.67
N SER A 384 -11.00 19.01 18.31
CA SER A 384 -10.67 20.24 19.05
C SER A 384 -9.74 20.00 20.26
N GLN A 385 -9.32 18.76 20.52
CA GLN A 385 -8.40 18.39 21.61
C GLN A 385 -7.22 17.47 21.22
N THR A 386 -7.28 16.66 20.15
CA THR A 386 -6.18 15.72 19.79
C THR A 386 -6.06 15.47 18.27
N ASN A 387 -4.85 15.59 17.72
CA ASN A 387 -4.53 15.25 16.32
C ASN A 387 -4.59 13.73 16.04
N GLU A 388 -4.32 12.90 17.04
CA GLU A 388 -4.30 11.44 16.93
C GLU A 388 -5.63 10.86 16.42
N LEU A 389 -6.76 11.36 16.94
CA LEU A 389 -8.09 10.92 16.52
C LEU A 389 -8.41 11.34 15.08
N TYR A 390 -7.89 12.49 14.63
CA TYR A 390 -8.03 12.95 13.25
C TYR A 390 -7.25 12.04 12.29
N GLN A 391 -6.00 11.72 12.64
CA GLN A 391 -5.16 10.80 11.86
C GLN A 391 -5.81 9.42 11.75
N LEU A 392 -6.28 8.86 12.87
CA LEU A 392 -6.98 7.57 12.90
C LEU A 392 -8.27 7.59 12.06
N ALA A 393 -9.06 8.67 12.11
CA ALA A 393 -10.28 8.80 11.32
C ALA A 393 -9.99 8.92 9.80
N ALA A 394 -8.92 9.61 9.42
CA ALA A 394 -8.50 9.70 8.02
C ALA A 394 -8.01 8.34 7.47
N VAL A 395 -7.23 7.60 8.26
CA VAL A 395 -6.81 6.21 7.95
C VAL A 395 -8.01 5.28 7.85
N ALA A 396 -8.94 5.33 8.81
CA ALA A 396 -10.15 4.50 8.80
C ALA A 396 -11.05 4.79 7.58
N PHE A 397 -11.20 6.06 7.21
CA PHE A 397 -11.93 6.46 5.99
C PHE A 397 -11.27 5.90 4.72
N CYS A 398 -9.95 6.03 4.58
CA CYS A 398 -9.19 5.46 3.48
C CYS A 398 -9.41 3.94 3.35
N LEU A 399 -9.22 3.20 4.44
CA LEU A 399 -9.35 1.75 4.46
C LEU A 399 -10.79 1.29 4.18
N LEU A 400 -11.79 2.02 4.67
CA LEU A 400 -13.20 1.70 4.42
C LEU A 400 -13.57 1.90 2.94
N VAL A 401 -13.12 2.97 2.30
CA VAL A 401 -13.37 3.22 0.86
C VAL A 401 -12.55 2.25 -0.01
N ALA A 402 -11.31 1.92 0.36
CA ALA A 402 -10.50 0.89 -0.28
C ALA A 402 -11.20 -0.48 -0.25
N TRP A 403 -11.64 -0.91 0.94
CA TRP A 403 -12.37 -2.17 1.14
C TRP A 403 -13.70 -2.21 0.38
N CYS A 404 -14.44 -1.08 0.34
CA CYS A 404 -15.65 -0.97 -0.48
C CYS A 404 -15.35 -1.15 -1.98
N SER A 405 -14.23 -0.61 -2.49
CA SER A 405 -13.81 -0.77 -3.88
C SER A 405 -13.42 -2.22 -4.21
N ASP A 406 -12.70 -2.88 -3.31
CA ASP A 406 -12.36 -4.31 -3.42
C ASP A 406 -13.61 -5.21 -3.44
N LYS A 407 -14.60 -4.95 -2.57
CA LYS A 407 -15.89 -5.66 -2.57
C LYS A 407 -16.71 -5.48 -3.85
N LEU A 408 -16.45 -4.42 -4.63
CA LEU A 408 -17.07 -4.19 -5.95
C LEU A 408 -16.29 -4.85 -7.10
N GLY A 409 -15.19 -5.56 -6.81
CA GLY A 409 -14.34 -6.23 -7.81
C GLY A 409 -13.44 -5.26 -8.58
N LEU A 410 -13.09 -4.12 -7.97
CA LEU A 410 -12.16 -3.14 -8.55
C LEU A 410 -10.74 -3.38 -7.98
N SER A 411 -10.25 -2.48 -7.13
CA SER A 411 -8.95 -2.65 -6.46
C SER A 411 -8.88 -1.80 -5.19
N LEU A 412 -8.14 -2.26 -4.18
CA LEU A 412 -7.86 -1.49 -2.95
C LEU A 412 -7.16 -0.17 -3.30
N GLU A 413 -6.27 -0.24 -4.29
CA GLU A 413 -5.52 0.83 -4.90
C GLU A 413 -6.43 1.96 -5.41
N LEU A 414 -7.40 1.64 -6.26
CA LEU A 414 -8.38 2.61 -6.77
C LEU A 414 -9.21 3.24 -5.66
N GLY A 415 -9.71 2.44 -4.72
CA GLY A 415 -10.53 2.96 -3.62
C GLY A 415 -9.75 3.91 -2.71
N SER A 416 -8.49 3.58 -2.42
CA SER A 416 -7.60 4.45 -1.62
C SER A 416 -7.30 5.78 -2.32
N PHE A 417 -6.98 5.76 -3.62
CA PHE A 417 -6.81 6.97 -4.43
C PHE A 417 -8.10 7.82 -4.46
N ALA A 418 -9.24 7.18 -4.71
CA ALA A 418 -10.53 7.87 -4.75
C ALA A 418 -10.88 8.51 -3.41
N ALA A 419 -10.62 7.84 -2.27
CA ALA A 419 -10.78 8.42 -0.94
C ALA A 419 -9.96 9.72 -0.77
N GLY A 420 -8.74 9.74 -1.30
CA GLY A 420 -7.86 10.91 -1.29
C GLY A 420 -8.44 12.05 -2.11
N VAL A 421 -8.84 11.75 -3.35
CA VAL A 421 -9.47 12.73 -4.25
C VAL A 421 -10.75 13.31 -3.65
N MET A 422 -11.56 12.51 -2.95
CA MET A 422 -12.75 13.01 -2.26
C MET A 422 -12.39 14.07 -1.20
N ILE A 423 -11.38 13.83 -0.35
CA ILE A 423 -10.91 14.80 0.66
C ILE A 423 -10.18 15.99 0.01
N SER A 424 -9.45 15.80 -1.09
CA SER A 424 -8.72 16.86 -1.81
C SER A 424 -9.59 18.04 -2.27
N THR A 425 -10.91 17.80 -2.41
CA THR A 425 -11.89 18.84 -2.76
C THR A 425 -12.26 19.77 -1.61
N THR A 426 -11.65 19.60 -0.43
CA THR A 426 -11.99 20.35 0.79
C THR A 426 -10.78 21.09 1.36
N ASP A 427 -11.05 22.16 2.13
CA ASP A 427 -10.03 23.03 2.71
C ASP A 427 -9.09 22.34 3.73
N LEU A 428 -9.39 21.09 4.11
CA LEU A 428 -8.61 20.29 5.05
C LEU A 428 -7.68 19.27 4.36
N ALA A 429 -7.55 19.32 3.02
CA ALA A 429 -6.68 18.41 2.26
C ALA A 429 -5.21 18.45 2.72
N GLU A 430 -4.64 19.64 2.88
CA GLU A 430 -3.23 19.83 3.28
C GLU A 430 -2.99 19.32 4.71
N HIS A 431 -3.85 19.68 5.67
CA HIS A 431 -3.80 19.13 7.04
C HIS A 431 -3.98 17.60 7.07
N THR A 432 -4.78 17.04 6.16
CA THR A 432 -4.94 15.58 6.08
C THR A 432 -3.66 14.91 5.58
N LEU A 433 -3.02 15.49 4.56
CA LEU A 433 -1.76 15.02 4.02
C LEU A 433 -0.64 15.03 5.07
N GLU A 434 -0.48 16.12 5.82
CA GLU A 434 0.51 16.24 6.91
C GLU A 434 0.38 15.13 7.97
N GLN A 435 -0.85 14.79 8.37
CA GLN A 435 -1.09 13.74 9.36
C GLN A 435 -0.84 12.32 8.81
N ILE A 436 -1.03 12.10 7.50
CA ILE A 436 -0.83 10.78 6.87
C ILE A 436 0.63 10.59 6.43
N GLU A 437 1.36 11.67 6.18
CA GLU A 437 2.72 11.60 5.63
C GLU A 437 3.66 10.64 6.37
N PRO A 438 3.71 10.59 7.72
CA PRO A 438 4.56 9.64 8.44
C PRO A 438 4.17 8.18 8.20
N ILE A 439 2.86 7.89 8.15
CA ILE A 439 2.33 6.54 7.88
C ILE A 439 2.65 6.14 6.44
N ARG A 440 2.36 7.03 5.49
CA ARG A 440 2.71 6.87 4.07
C ARG A 440 4.18 6.55 3.89
N ASN A 441 5.06 7.36 4.48
CA ASN A 441 6.50 7.25 4.28
C ASN A 441 7.06 5.94 4.86
N LEU A 442 6.57 5.49 6.03
CA LEU A 442 6.94 4.21 6.64
C LEU A 442 6.50 3.01 5.78
N PHE A 443 5.21 2.94 5.44
CA PHE A 443 4.68 1.80 4.69
C PHE A 443 5.15 1.81 3.22
N ALA A 444 5.42 2.97 2.61
CA ALA A 444 6.05 3.04 1.29
C ALA A 444 7.49 2.50 1.30
N ALA A 445 8.26 2.74 2.36
CA ALA A 445 9.59 2.15 2.52
C ALA A 445 9.52 0.61 2.65
N LEU A 446 8.59 0.09 3.47
CA LEU A 446 8.28 -1.34 3.55
C LEU A 446 7.90 -1.93 2.18
N PHE A 447 7.03 -1.25 1.43
CA PHE A 447 6.59 -1.69 0.11
C PHE A 447 7.71 -1.75 -0.93
N LEU A 448 8.51 -0.69 -1.02
CA LEU A 448 9.65 -0.62 -1.93
C LEU A 448 10.73 -1.65 -1.59
N ALA A 449 10.98 -1.87 -0.30
CA ALA A 449 11.87 -2.94 0.14
C ALA A 449 11.29 -4.32 -0.19
N SER A 450 9.99 -4.55 0.02
CA SER A 450 9.32 -5.82 -0.31
C SER A 450 9.38 -6.16 -1.80
N ILE A 451 9.14 -5.18 -2.68
CA ILE A 451 9.39 -5.34 -4.14
C ILE A 451 10.87 -5.64 -4.39
N GLY A 452 11.77 -4.95 -3.68
CA GLY A 452 13.20 -5.21 -3.72
C GLY A 452 13.54 -6.68 -3.47
N MET A 453 12.89 -7.34 -2.49
CA MET A 453 13.14 -8.76 -2.16
C MET A 453 12.87 -9.72 -3.33
N LEU A 454 11.98 -9.35 -4.26
CA LEU A 454 11.69 -10.12 -5.48
C LEU A 454 12.76 -9.93 -6.57
N VAL A 455 13.61 -8.90 -6.45
CA VAL A 455 14.68 -8.62 -7.40
C VAL A 455 15.92 -9.45 -7.07
N ASN A 456 16.31 -10.32 -8.00
CA ASN A 456 17.56 -11.07 -7.88
C ASN A 456 18.76 -10.20 -8.29
N VAL A 457 19.71 -9.97 -7.37
CA VAL A 457 20.92 -9.17 -7.60
C VAL A 457 21.79 -9.78 -8.71
N HIS A 458 21.86 -11.11 -8.79
CA HIS A 458 22.61 -11.80 -9.83
C HIS A 458 22.02 -11.58 -11.23
N PHE A 459 20.69 -11.46 -11.35
CA PHE A 459 20.01 -11.12 -12.61
C PHE A 459 20.37 -9.70 -13.05
N LEU A 460 20.32 -8.72 -12.14
CA LEU A 460 20.70 -7.33 -12.42
C LEU A 460 22.14 -7.22 -12.92
N TRP A 461 23.07 -7.94 -12.30
CA TRP A 461 24.48 -7.90 -12.67
C TRP A 461 24.76 -8.60 -14.01
N THR A 462 24.13 -9.76 -14.24
CA THR A 462 24.34 -10.57 -15.46
C THR A 462 23.75 -9.91 -16.70
N HIS A 463 22.65 -9.16 -16.55
CA HIS A 463 21.94 -8.49 -17.66
C HIS A 463 22.03 -6.96 -17.60
N VAL A 464 23.09 -6.42 -17.00
CA VAL A 464 23.31 -4.97 -16.87
C VAL A 464 23.39 -4.28 -18.23
N ASP A 465 23.85 -4.99 -19.26
CA ASP A 465 23.90 -4.55 -20.66
C ASP A 465 22.49 -4.36 -21.26
N ILE A 466 21.62 -5.35 -21.11
CA ILE A 466 20.23 -5.31 -21.58
C ILE A 466 19.43 -4.25 -20.80
N LEU A 467 19.65 -4.15 -19.48
CA LEU A 467 19.01 -3.15 -18.63
C LEU A 467 19.45 -1.72 -19.00
N LEU A 468 20.74 -1.50 -19.24
CA LEU A 468 21.25 -0.20 -19.66
C LEU A 468 20.74 0.19 -21.05
N ALA A 469 20.72 -0.76 -21.99
CA ALA A 469 20.15 -0.55 -23.32
C ALA A 469 18.64 -0.21 -23.24
N SER A 470 17.89 -0.92 -22.38
CA SER A 470 16.48 -0.66 -22.09
C SER A 470 16.26 0.76 -21.52
N VAL A 471 17.05 1.18 -20.53
CA VAL A 471 16.97 2.54 -19.96
C VAL A 471 17.27 3.62 -21.00
N ILE A 472 18.32 3.44 -21.82
CA ILE A 472 18.66 4.37 -22.91
C ILE A 472 17.52 4.44 -23.93
N LEU A 473 16.96 3.29 -24.33
CA LEU A 473 15.84 3.21 -25.27
C LEU A 473 14.60 3.94 -24.73
N VAL A 474 14.23 3.71 -23.47
CA VAL A 474 13.10 4.39 -22.81
C VAL A 474 13.34 5.91 -22.78
N ILE A 475 14.52 6.37 -22.38
CA ILE A 475 14.87 7.80 -22.33
C ILE A 475 14.72 8.44 -23.73
N ILE A 476 15.24 7.79 -24.78
CA ILE A 476 15.16 8.30 -26.17
C ILE A 476 13.72 8.35 -26.66
N ILE A 477 12.98 7.25 -26.53
CA ILE A 477 11.57 7.16 -26.98
C ILE A 477 10.72 8.19 -26.22
N LYS A 478 10.85 8.28 -24.90
CA LYS A 478 10.06 9.19 -24.06
C LYS A 478 10.39 10.65 -24.33
N THR A 479 11.67 10.99 -24.44
CA THR A 479 12.09 12.33 -24.89
C THR A 479 11.48 12.68 -26.24
N THR A 480 11.49 11.75 -27.21
CA THR A 480 10.98 11.98 -28.56
C THR A 480 9.46 12.17 -28.58
N ILE A 481 8.71 11.31 -27.91
CA ILE A 481 7.23 11.38 -27.84
C ILE A 481 6.80 12.67 -27.14
N VAL A 482 7.33 12.95 -25.96
CA VAL A 482 6.97 14.14 -25.18
C VAL A 482 7.36 15.42 -25.93
N THR A 483 8.55 15.48 -26.52
CA THR A 483 8.97 16.64 -27.35
C THR A 483 8.01 16.84 -28.53
N THR A 484 7.61 15.77 -29.21
CA THR A 484 6.70 15.84 -30.36
C THR A 484 5.31 16.33 -29.94
N VAL A 485 4.77 15.79 -28.84
CA VAL A 485 3.48 16.22 -28.26
C VAL A 485 3.54 17.71 -27.87
N VAL A 486 4.50 18.11 -27.05
CA VAL A 486 4.63 19.50 -26.55
C VAL A 486 4.84 20.50 -27.70
N LYS A 487 5.60 20.12 -28.74
CA LYS A 487 5.75 20.91 -29.97
C LYS A 487 4.45 21.00 -30.77
N GLY A 488 3.64 19.95 -30.81
CA GLY A 488 2.32 19.94 -31.44
C GLY A 488 1.34 20.96 -30.84
N PHE A 489 1.52 21.33 -29.57
CA PHE A 489 0.79 22.42 -28.91
C PHE A 489 1.38 23.82 -29.12
N GLY A 490 2.35 23.98 -30.04
CA GLY A 490 2.87 25.29 -30.46
C GLY A 490 4.01 25.86 -29.60
N TYR A 491 4.58 25.08 -28.67
CA TYR A 491 5.76 25.52 -27.92
C TYR A 491 7.06 25.45 -28.75
N ASN A 492 8.00 26.36 -28.44
CA ASN A 492 9.31 26.41 -29.08
C ASN A 492 10.09 25.09 -28.89
N ASN A 493 10.86 24.66 -29.90
CA ASN A 493 11.68 23.44 -29.89
C ASN A 493 12.51 23.30 -28.60
N LYS A 494 13.11 24.40 -28.11
CA LYS A 494 13.95 24.42 -26.89
C LYS A 494 13.14 24.05 -25.65
N THR A 495 11.94 24.61 -25.50
CA THR A 495 10.99 24.27 -24.43
C THR A 495 10.54 22.82 -24.56
N ALA A 496 10.14 22.39 -25.76
CA ALA A 496 9.64 21.04 -26.00
C ALA A 496 10.67 19.96 -25.68
N LEU A 497 11.93 20.14 -26.10
CA LEU A 497 13.03 19.22 -25.78
C LEU A 497 13.31 19.21 -24.27
N LEU A 498 13.32 20.38 -23.62
CA LEU A 498 13.60 20.48 -22.19
C LEU A 498 12.53 19.79 -21.33
N VAL A 499 11.25 19.93 -21.70
CA VAL A 499 10.14 19.15 -21.11
C VAL A 499 10.32 17.66 -21.40
N GLY A 500 10.69 17.29 -22.64
CA GLY A 500 10.92 15.91 -23.05
C GLY A 500 11.98 15.19 -22.22
N ILE A 501 13.16 15.80 -22.04
CA ILE A 501 14.25 15.24 -21.24
C ILE A 501 13.89 15.22 -19.74
N SER A 502 13.15 16.23 -19.26
CA SER A 502 12.72 16.32 -17.85
C SER A 502 11.66 15.27 -17.48
N LEU A 503 10.98 14.67 -18.46
CA LEU A 503 9.99 13.60 -18.26
C LEU A 503 10.49 12.23 -18.76
N ALA A 504 11.75 12.11 -19.16
CA ALA A 504 12.27 10.94 -19.87
C ALA A 504 12.41 9.67 -19.00
N GLN A 505 12.31 9.80 -17.68
CA GLN A 505 12.60 8.75 -16.71
C GLN A 505 11.31 8.07 -16.23
N ILE A 506 11.42 6.86 -15.67
CA ILE A 506 10.26 6.10 -15.15
C ILE A 506 9.99 6.53 -13.70
N GLY A 507 8.72 6.67 -13.32
CA GLY A 507 8.31 7.08 -11.98
C GLY A 507 8.33 5.97 -10.91
N GLU A 508 8.44 6.36 -9.64
CA GLU A 508 8.37 5.47 -8.49
C GLU A 508 7.04 4.69 -8.40
N PHE A 509 5.93 5.31 -8.77
CA PHE A 509 4.61 4.66 -8.82
C PHE A 509 4.51 3.55 -9.88
N ALA A 510 5.44 3.50 -10.83
CA ALA A 510 5.51 2.44 -11.82
C ALA A 510 5.81 1.07 -11.16
N PHE A 511 6.59 1.02 -10.07
CA PHE A 511 6.80 -0.21 -9.30
C PHE A 511 5.48 -0.78 -8.78
N VAL A 512 4.60 0.08 -8.29
CA VAL A 512 3.28 -0.29 -7.76
C VAL A 512 2.42 -0.90 -8.87
N LEU A 513 2.33 -0.21 -10.01
CA LEU A 513 1.58 -0.67 -11.19
C LEU A 513 2.10 -2.01 -11.71
N LEU A 514 3.42 -2.18 -11.76
CA LEU A 514 4.09 -3.39 -12.23
C LEU A 514 3.84 -4.58 -11.29
N SER A 515 3.92 -4.36 -9.98
CA SER A 515 3.62 -5.39 -8.97
C SER A 515 2.16 -5.87 -9.11
N ARG A 516 1.21 -4.93 -9.25
CA ARG A 516 -0.21 -5.31 -9.41
C ARG A 516 -0.49 -6.03 -10.73
N ALA A 517 0.13 -5.61 -11.83
CA ALA A 517 0.00 -6.28 -13.12
C ALA A 517 0.61 -7.69 -13.12
N SER A 518 1.69 -7.91 -12.37
CA SER A 518 2.24 -9.25 -12.12
C SER A 518 1.25 -10.14 -11.36
N ASN A 519 0.63 -9.61 -10.30
CA ASN A 519 -0.36 -10.35 -9.49
C ASN A 519 -1.65 -10.67 -10.28
N LEU A 520 -1.94 -9.93 -11.35
CA LEU A 520 -3.01 -10.21 -12.33
C LEU A 520 -2.53 -11.04 -13.54
N HIS A 521 -1.31 -11.62 -13.50
CA HIS A 521 -0.73 -12.43 -14.58
C HIS A 521 -0.73 -11.76 -15.97
N LEU A 522 -0.74 -10.42 -16.01
CA LEU A 522 -0.82 -9.62 -17.25
C LEU A 522 0.52 -9.58 -18.02
N ILE A 523 1.61 -9.98 -17.37
CA ILE A 523 3.00 -9.85 -17.83
C ILE A 523 3.73 -11.18 -17.58
N GLU A 524 4.55 -11.66 -18.52
CA GLU A 524 5.44 -12.81 -18.23
C GLU A 524 6.53 -12.43 -17.20
N GLY A 525 6.87 -13.34 -16.28
CA GLY A 525 7.86 -13.09 -15.22
C GLY A 525 9.22 -12.55 -15.71
N LYS A 526 9.68 -12.96 -16.90
CA LYS A 526 10.91 -12.39 -17.51
C LYS A 526 10.78 -10.90 -17.83
N LEU A 527 9.63 -10.49 -18.37
CA LEU A 527 9.36 -9.09 -18.67
C LEU A 527 9.12 -8.30 -17.38
N TYR A 528 8.49 -8.89 -16.36
CA TYR A 528 8.41 -8.30 -15.02
C TYR A 528 9.80 -7.96 -14.46
N LEU A 529 10.74 -8.91 -14.40
CA LEU A 529 12.11 -8.64 -13.92
C LEU A 529 12.83 -7.58 -14.79
N LEU A 530 12.66 -7.60 -16.11
CA LEU A 530 13.26 -6.62 -17.02
C LEU A 530 12.74 -5.20 -16.77
N LEU A 531 11.41 -5.02 -16.67
CA LEU A 531 10.79 -3.72 -16.42
C LEU A 531 11.13 -3.21 -15.01
N LEU A 532 11.16 -4.10 -14.02
CA LEU A 532 11.51 -3.80 -12.64
C LEU A 532 12.96 -3.28 -12.52
N GLY A 533 13.91 -3.99 -13.13
CA GLY A 533 15.31 -3.56 -13.22
C GLY A 533 15.49 -2.28 -14.03
N THR A 534 14.76 -2.13 -15.15
CA THR A 534 14.80 -0.91 -15.98
C THR A 534 14.31 0.31 -15.19
N THR A 535 13.24 0.20 -14.39
CA THR A 535 12.76 1.30 -13.54
C THR A 535 13.75 1.65 -12.44
N ALA A 536 14.30 0.66 -11.74
CA ALA A 536 15.31 0.90 -10.71
C ALA A 536 16.55 1.61 -11.28
N LEU A 537 17.07 1.13 -12.42
CA LEU A 537 18.21 1.74 -13.09
C LEU A 537 17.87 3.12 -13.70
N SER A 538 16.64 3.32 -14.19
CA SER A 538 16.15 4.62 -14.66
C SER A 538 16.21 5.67 -13.56
N LEU A 539 15.71 5.36 -12.35
CA LEU A 539 15.75 6.27 -11.19
C LEU A 539 17.18 6.65 -10.77
N VAL A 540 18.12 5.69 -10.73
CA VAL A 540 19.56 5.96 -10.46
C VAL A 540 20.20 6.82 -11.55
N THR A 541 19.76 6.63 -12.80
CA THR A 541 20.28 7.38 -13.95
C THR A 541 19.66 8.78 -14.04
N THR A 542 18.50 9.03 -13.41
CA THR A 542 17.79 10.32 -13.48
C THR A 542 18.66 11.53 -13.12
N PRO A 543 19.39 11.59 -11.98
CA PRO A 543 20.28 12.71 -11.69
C PRO A 543 21.39 12.93 -12.72
N LEU A 544 21.83 11.88 -13.41
CA LEU A 544 22.83 11.98 -14.49
C LEU A 544 22.21 12.61 -15.73
N VAL A 545 20.99 12.20 -16.13
CA VAL A 545 20.24 12.82 -17.23
C VAL A 545 20.05 14.31 -16.99
N PHE A 546 19.63 14.72 -15.78
CA PHE A 546 19.47 16.14 -15.43
C PHE A 546 20.80 16.93 -15.49
N LYS A 547 21.93 16.32 -15.11
CA LYS A 547 23.26 16.93 -15.29
C LYS A 547 23.69 17.07 -16.75
N MET A 548 23.18 16.21 -17.65
CA MET A 548 23.50 16.26 -19.08
C MET A 548 22.63 17.23 -19.89
N ILE A 549 21.50 17.71 -19.34
CA ILE A 549 20.60 18.68 -20.02
C ILE A 549 21.36 19.88 -20.64
N PRO A 550 22.28 20.58 -19.95
CA PRO A 550 22.99 21.72 -20.54
C PRO A 550 23.86 21.32 -21.74
N ALA A 551 24.50 20.15 -21.69
CA ALA A 551 25.32 19.63 -22.79
C ALA A 551 24.46 19.27 -24.01
N VAL A 552 23.28 18.66 -23.80
CA VAL A 552 22.32 18.34 -24.87
C VAL A 552 21.75 19.62 -25.50
N VAL A 553 21.43 20.65 -24.69
CA VAL A 553 20.99 21.96 -25.20
C VAL A 553 22.09 22.64 -26.01
N HIS A 554 23.34 22.64 -25.52
CA HIS A 554 24.48 23.20 -26.24
C HIS A 554 24.75 22.46 -27.57
N LEU A 555 24.65 21.13 -27.58
CA LEU A 555 24.75 20.32 -28.79
C LEU A 555 23.61 20.64 -29.79
N GLY A 556 22.39 20.86 -29.31
CA GLY A 556 21.27 21.30 -30.15
C GLY A 556 21.45 22.71 -30.74
N ILE A 557 22.16 23.61 -30.05
CA ILE A 557 22.55 24.93 -30.60
C ILE A 557 23.61 24.73 -31.71
N LEU A 558 24.63 23.89 -31.47
CA LEU A 558 25.65 23.57 -32.49
C LEU A 558 25.04 22.91 -33.75
N LEU A 559 24.07 22.03 -33.57
CA LEU A 559 23.31 21.39 -34.65
C LEU A 559 22.25 22.29 -35.32
N LYS A 560 22.15 23.58 -34.91
CA LYS A 560 21.14 24.55 -35.38
C LYS A 560 19.68 24.11 -35.22
N TRP A 561 19.37 23.19 -34.28
CA TRP A 561 17.98 22.89 -33.90
C TRP A 561 17.30 24.05 -33.16
N PHE A 562 18.10 24.97 -32.63
CA PHE A 562 17.67 26.23 -32.04
C PHE A 562 18.41 27.38 -32.74
N SER A 563 17.72 28.51 -32.95
CA SER A 563 18.44 29.77 -33.14
C SER A 563 19.26 30.07 -31.87
N PRO A 564 20.48 30.61 -31.99
CA PRO A 564 21.22 31.09 -30.82
C PRO A 564 20.42 32.24 -30.18
N ASP A 565 20.04 32.08 -28.91
CA ASP A 565 19.32 33.12 -28.14
C ASP A 565 20.25 34.31 -27.83
N SER A 566 20.44 35.18 -28.81
CA SER A 566 21.24 36.40 -28.68
C SER A 566 20.50 37.48 -27.86
N THR A 567 20.21 37.22 -26.57
CA THR A 567 19.95 38.29 -25.56
C THR A 567 19.89 37.82 -24.10
N VAL A 568 19.52 36.57 -23.78
CA VAL A 568 19.06 36.23 -22.41
C VAL A 568 20.20 36.06 -21.39
N GLU A 569 21.28 35.34 -21.72
CA GLU A 569 22.36 35.07 -20.75
C GLU A 569 23.10 36.33 -20.27
N LYS A 570 23.21 37.37 -21.11
CA LYS A 570 23.80 38.66 -20.69
C LYS A 570 22.96 39.37 -19.63
N GLY A 571 21.65 39.13 -19.57
CA GLY A 571 20.77 39.71 -18.56
C GLY A 571 20.98 39.12 -17.17
N GLU A 572 21.08 37.80 -17.05
CA GLU A 572 21.19 37.12 -15.75
C GLU A 572 22.60 37.22 -15.16
N ILE A 573 23.66 37.16 -15.98
CA ILE A 573 25.04 37.33 -15.51
C ILE A 573 25.24 38.74 -14.94
N VAL A 574 24.82 39.79 -15.66
CA VAL A 574 24.92 41.19 -15.20
C VAL A 574 24.06 41.44 -13.95
N ARG A 575 22.88 40.81 -13.84
CA ARG A 575 22.02 40.95 -12.65
C ARG A 575 22.61 40.24 -11.43
N SER A 576 23.31 39.13 -11.62
CA SER A 576 24.04 38.40 -10.57
C SER A 576 25.28 39.17 -10.09
N GLU A 577 26.07 39.76 -10.99
CA GLU A 577 27.19 40.63 -10.62
C GLU A 577 26.72 41.91 -9.91
N SER A 578 25.67 42.57 -10.42
CA SER A 578 25.10 43.78 -9.79
C SER A 578 24.56 43.50 -8.38
N GLY A 579 23.93 42.34 -8.16
CA GLY A 579 23.51 41.89 -6.84
C GLY A 579 24.68 41.69 -5.87
N LYS A 580 25.77 41.04 -6.34
CA LYS A 580 26.99 40.86 -5.55
C LYS A 580 27.69 42.19 -5.24
N GLN A 581 27.78 43.12 -6.18
CA GLN A 581 28.35 44.45 -5.95
C GLN A 581 27.53 45.28 -4.95
N ARG A 582 26.19 45.22 -4.98
CA ARG A 582 25.35 45.87 -3.95
C ARG A 582 25.57 45.30 -2.55
N MET A 583 25.67 43.97 -2.42
CA MET A 583 25.97 43.31 -1.14
C MET A 583 27.34 43.73 -0.59
N ILE A 584 28.37 43.79 -1.45
CA ILE A 584 29.72 44.22 -1.05
C ILE A 584 29.75 45.70 -0.63
N LEU A 585 28.99 46.58 -1.30
CA LEU A 585 28.88 47.99 -0.92
C LEU A 585 28.17 48.18 0.43
N MET A 586 27.06 47.46 0.68
CA MET A 586 26.35 47.51 1.96
C MET A 586 27.20 46.96 3.11
N SER A 587 27.95 45.87 2.88
CA SER A 587 28.92 45.31 3.84
C SER A 587 30.08 46.25 4.16
N ARG A 588 30.43 47.19 3.26
CA ARG A 588 31.48 48.19 3.51
C ARG A 588 30.97 49.39 4.29
N GLN A 589 29.71 49.80 4.10
CA GLN A 589 29.11 50.90 4.86
C GLN A 589 28.83 50.56 6.33
N SER A 590 28.57 49.29 6.66
CA SER A 590 28.34 48.84 8.05
C SER A 590 29.60 48.76 8.92
N HIS A 591 30.79 49.07 8.37
CA HIS A 591 32.08 49.07 9.10
C HIS A 591 32.74 50.47 9.18
N SER A 592 32.03 51.53 8.79
CA SER A 592 32.54 52.91 8.84
C SER A 592 31.52 53.90 9.41
N SER A 593 30.78 53.49 10.44
CA SER A 593 29.86 54.31 11.25
C SER A 593 30.22 54.19 12.72
#